data_AF-A0A0F2RIU8-F1
#
_entry.id   AF-A0A0F2RIU8-F1
#
_cell.length_a   1.000
_cell.length_b   1.000
_cell.length_c   1.000
_cell.angle_alpha   90.00
_cell.angle_beta   90.00
_cell.angle_gamma   90.00
#
_symmetry.space_group_name_H-M   'P 1'
#
loop_
_entity.id
_entity.type
_entity.pdbx_description
1 polymer ?
#
loop_
_entity_poly.entity_id
_entity_poly.type
_entity_poly.pdbx_seq_one_letter_code
_entity_poly.pdbx_strand_id
1 'polypeptide(L)'
;MHIQTEQDEPSHESGSTAEAAFWTAAFARASAAMPYGPTLFLPSDSLTFATARPGMLTTHATLAPGALCICSAEALPFPADTFACVVGFDVLGHCPHPARVLSEAARVL
;
A
#
# COMPACT_ATOMS: atom_id res chain seq x y z
N MET A 1 -8.29 -35.27 19.60
CA MET A 1 -8.68 -34.43 18.44
C MET A 1 -9.22 -33.13 19.02
N HIS A 2 -8.34 -32.14 19.21
CA HIS A 2 -8.71 -30.82 19.76
C HIS A 2 -9.07 -29.90 18.59
N ILE A 3 -10.33 -29.46 18.55
CA ILE A 3 -10.80 -28.44 17.61
C ILE A 3 -10.48 -27.09 18.27
N GLN A 4 -9.47 -26.38 17.75
CA GLN A 4 -9.24 -24.99 18.14
C GLN A 4 -10.38 -24.16 17.53
N THR A 5 -11.22 -23.61 18.40
CA THR A 5 -12.25 -22.63 18.06
C THR A 5 -11.57 -21.34 17.63
N GLU A 6 -11.89 -20.89 16.41
CA GLU A 6 -11.55 -19.58 15.86
C GLU A 6 -11.82 -18.48 16.90
N GLN A 7 -10.79 -17.70 17.20
CA GLN A 7 -10.99 -16.42 17.88
C GLN A 7 -11.63 -15.48 16.86
N ASP A 8 -12.90 -15.15 17.08
CA ASP A 8 -13.56 -13.98 16.51
C ASP A 8 -12.73 -12.75 16.90
N GLU A 9 -11.86 -12.28 16.00
CA GLU A 9 -11.24 -10.98 16.17
C GLU A 9 -12.31 -9.91 15.98
N PRO A 10 -12.41 -8.94 16.91
CA PRO A 10 -13.42 -7.89 16.83
C PRO A 10 -13.25 -7.13 15.51
N SER A 11 -14.32 -7.13 14.71
CA SER A 11 -14.44 -6.33 13.49
C SER A 11 -14.02 -4.90 13.78
N HIS A 12 -12.93 -4.46 13.14
CA HIS A 12 -12.33 -3.13 13.28
C HIS A 12 -13.42 -2.05 13.31
N GLU A 13 -13.45 -1.34 14.42
CA GLU A 13 -14.34 -0.23 14.71
C GLU A 13 -14.36 0.79 13.59
N SER A 14 -15.53 1.39 13.43
CA SER A 14 -15.81 2.54 12.58
C SER A 14 -14.77 3.63 12.83
N GLY A 15 -13.82 3.78 11.92
CA GLY A 15 -12.88 4.92 11.94
C GLY A 15 -13.67 6.21 12.11
N SER A 16 -13.26 7.06 13.06
CA SER A 16 -13.97 8.30 13.35
C SER A 16 -14.14 9.13 12.07
N THR A 17 -15.20 9.93 11.96
CA THR A 17 -15.39 10.84 10.82
C THR A 17 -14.19 11.75 10.58
N ALA A 18 -13.43 12.08 11.63
CA ALA A 18 -12.19 12.84 11.55
C ALA A 18 -11.06 12.06 10.83
N GLU A 19 -10.90 10.78 11.13
CA GLU A 19 -9.91 9.91 10.49
C GLU A 19 -10.23 9.71 9.01
N ALA A 20 -11.49 9.45 8.68
CA ALA A 20 -11.93 9.35 7.28
C ALA A 20 -11.67 10.65 6.50
N ALA A 21 -11.91 11.81 7.13
CA ALA A 21 -11.64 13.11 6.53
C ALA A 21 -10.13 13.36 6.35
N PHE A 22 -9.30 12.97 7.32
CA PHE A 22 -7.85 13.03 7.22
C PHE A 22 -7.34 12.23 6.03
N TRP A 23 -7.72 10.96 5.94
CA TRP A 23 -7.30 10.07 4.86
C TRP A 23 -7.76 10.57 3.49
N THR A 24 -9.03 11.01 3.38
CA THR A 24 -9.56 11.61 2.16
C THR A 24 -8.70 12.81 1.70
N ALA A 25 -8.36 13.71 2.62
CA ALA A 25 -7.53 14.87 2.30
C ALA A 25 -6.08 14.49 1.96
N ALA A 26 -5.50 13.50 2.65
CA ALA A 26 -4.17 12.98 2.36
C ALA A 26 -4.10 12.36 0.96
N PHE A 27 -5.08 11.54 0.60
CA PHE A 27 -5.20 10.95 -0.73
C PHE A 27 -5.35 12.02 -1.81
N ALA A 28 -6.23 13.01 -1.61
CA ALA A 28 -6.41 14.09 -2.58
C ALA A 28 -5.12 14.87 -2.84
N ARG A 29 -4.35 15.20 -1.79
CA ARG A 29 -3.07 15.89 -1.92
C ARG A 29 -2.02 15.05 -2.63
N ALA A 30 -1.90 13.78 -2.27
CA ALA A 30 -0.95 12.88 -2.92
C ALA A 30 -1.28 12.75 -4.41
N SER A 31 -2.54 12.45 -4.75
CA SER A 31 -2.98 12.31 -6.15
C SER A 31 -2.70 13.56 -6.98
N ALA A 32 -2.89 14.76 -6.43
CA ALA A 32 -2.60 16.01 -7.11
C ALA A 32 -1.09 16.28 -7.34
N ALA A 33 -0.22 15.70 -6.51
CA ALA A 33 1.23 15.89 -6.58
C ALA A 33 1.95 14.85 -7.44
N MET A 34 1.30 13.75 -7.81
CA MET A 34 1.97 12.66 -8.52
C MET A 34 2.29 13.03 -9.97
N PRO A 35 3.51 12.73 -10.46
CA PRO A 35 3.87 12.92 -11.85
C PRO A 35 3.14 11.91 -12.74
N TYR A 36 2.91 12.23 -14.01
CA TYR A 36 2.43 11.25 -15.00
C TYR A 36 3.43 10.11 -15.21
N GLY A 37 2.94 8.89 -15.40
CA GLY A 37 3.76 7.71 -15.71
C GLY A 37 3.40 6.47 -14.88
N PRO A 38 4.15 5.37 -15.06
CA PRO A 38 3.96 4.14 -14.29
C PRO A 38 4.09 4.44 -12.79
N THR A 39 3.11 4.01 -12.02
CA THR A 39 3.05 4.28 -10.58
C THR A 39 2.96 2.97 -9.80
N LEU A 40 3.75 2.86 -8.74
CA LEU A 40 3.73 1.76 -7.78
C LEU A 40 3.08 2.22 -6.47
N PHE A 41 2.18 1.40 -5.92
CA PHE A 41 1.52 1.64 -4.63
C PHE A 41 1.90 0.58 -3.60
N LEU A 42 2.46 1.01 -2.47
CA LEU A 42 2.97 0.19 -1.38
C LEU A 42 2.11 0.32 -0.11
N PRO A 43 1.93 -0.81 0.58
CA PRO A 43 1.01 -1.85 0.15
C PRO A 43 -0.44 -1.34 0.11
N SER A 44 -1.28 -2.00 -0.69
CA SER A 44 -2.71 -1.70 -0.78
C SER A 44 -3.49 -2.64 0.15
N ASP A 45 -3.97 -2.14 1.27
CA ASP A 45 -5.08 -2.75 2.01
C ASP A 45 -6.44 -2.39 1.37
N SER A 46 -6.47 -1.29 0.61
CA SER A 46 -7.67 -0.75 -0.01
C SER A 46 -7.56 -0.62 -1.53
N LEU A 47 -8.59 -1.07 -2.23
CA LEU A 47 -8.79 -0.88 -3.67
C LEU A 47 -9.04 0.58 -4.07
N THR A 48 -9.30 1.48 -3.12
CA THR A 48 -9.71 2.87 -3.40
C THR A 48 -8.66 3.64 -4.20
N PHE A 49 -7.37 3.36 -4.01
CA PHE A 49 -6.33 4.09 -4.72
C PHE A 49 -6.15 3.61 -6.17
N ALA A 50 -6.30 2.30 -6.41
CA ALA A 50 -6.20 1.71 -7.76
C ALA A 50 -7.27 2.23 -8.73
N THR A 51 -8.48 2.51 -8.22
CA THR A 51 -9.58 3.04 -9.06
C THR A 51 -9.38 4.51 -9.43
N ALA A 52 -8.72 5.30 -8.57
CA ALA A 52 -8.43 6.71 -8.85
C ALA A 52 -7.38 6.90 -9.95
N ARG A 53 -6.58 5.86 -10.25
CA ARG A 53 -5.47 5.97 -11.20
C ARG A 53 -5.28 4.71 -12.05
N PRO A 54 -5.95 4.65 -13.22
CA PRO A 54 -5.77 3.54 -14.15
C PRO A 54 -4.29 3.32 -14.51
N GLY A 55 -3.86 2.06 -14.47
CA GLY A 55 -2.48 1.65 -14.78
C GLY A 55 -1.51 1.67 -13.60
N MET A 56 -1.97 2.00 -12.39
CA MET A 56 -1.15 1.86 -11.19
C MET A 56 -1.00 0.38 -10.79
N LEU A 57 0.24 -0.02 -10.45
CA LEU A 57 0.53 -1.34 -9.91
C LEU A 57 0.45 -1.29 -8.37
N THR A 58 -0.36 -2.16 -7.79
CA THR A 58 -0.52 -2.30 -6.34
C THR A 58 0.21 -3.53 -5.83
N THR A 59 0.88 -3.41 -4.69
CA THR A 59 1.53 -4.54 -4.02
C THR A 59 0.91 -4.85 -2.67
N HIS A 60 1.08 -6.07 -2.19
CA HIS A 60 0.78 -6.44 -0.80
C HIS A 60 1.67 -7.60 -0.37
N ALA A 61 2.03 -7.69 0.91
CA ALA A 61 2.91 -8.76 1.41
C ALA A 61 2.23 -10.14 1.45
N THR A 62 0.91 -10.14 1.52
CA THR A 62 0.04 -11.32 1.52
C THR A 62 -1.07 -11.17 0.47
N LEU A 63 -1.83 -12.23 0.20
CA LEU A 63 -2.98 -12.16 -0.70
C LEU A 63 -4.04 -11.20 -0.13
N ALA A 64 -4.28 -10.08 -0.81
CA ALA A 64 -5.28 -9.08 -0.44
C ALA A 64 -6.13 -8.67 -1.66
N PRO A 65 -7.40 -8.32 -1.48
CA PRO A 65 -8.22 -7.78 -2.56
C PRO A 65 -7.57 -6.56 -3.20
N GLY A 66 -7.31 -6.63 -4.51
CA GLY A 66 -6.73 -5.52 -5.25
C GLY A 66 -5.22 -5.47 -5.30
N ALA A 67 -4.50 -6.40 -4.68
CA ALA A 67 -3.07 -6.56 -4.91
C ALA A 67 -2.84 -7.17 -6.30
N LEU A 68 -2.12 -6.46 -7.16
CA LEU A 68 -1.70 -6.97 -8.48
C LEU A 68 -0.39 -7.76 -8.40
N CYS A 69 0.41 -7.52 -7.37
CA CYS A 69 1.65 -8.24 -7.10
C CYS A 69 1.77 -8.56 -5.60
N ILE A 70 2.00 -9.83 -5.27
CA ILE A 70 2.26 -10.25 -3.89
C ILE A 70 3.77 -10.19 -3.67
N CYS A 71 4.24 -9.19 -2.93
CA CYS A 71 5.64 -9.01 -2.58
C CYS A 71 5.82 -8.15 -1.32
N SER A 72 6.98 -8.28 -0.67
CA SER A 72 7.36 -7.39 0.42
C SER A 72 7.83 -6.05 -0.14
N ALA A 73 7.44 -4.95 0.51
CA ALA A 73 7.96 -3.62 0.19
C ALA A 73 9.47 -3.50 0.46
N GLU A 74 10.05 -4.42 1.25
CA GLU A 74 11.50 -4.49 1.52
C GLU A 74 12.30 -5.24 0.42
N ALA A 75 11.62 -5.85 -0.55
CA ALA A 75 12.24 -6.61 -1.64
C ALA A 75 11.32 -6.63 -2.86
N LEU A 76 11.33 -5.54 -3.63
CA LEU A 76 10.45 -5.35 -4.78
C LEU A 76 10.96 -6.16 -6.00
N PRO A 77 10.10 -6.95 -6.65
CA PRO A 77 10.49 -7.82 -7.78
C PRO A 77 10.59 -7.05 -9.10
N PHE A 78 10.83 -5.75 -9.05
CA PHE A 78 10.90 -4.87 -10.22
C PHE A 78 12.34 -4.45 -10.48
N PRO A 79 12.73 -4.23 -11.75
CA PRO A 79 14.02 -3.62 -12.09
C PRO A 79 14.17 -2.22 -11.49
N ALA A 80 15.39 -1.67 -11.56
CA ALA A 80 15.60 -0.27 -11.23
C ALA A 80 14.92 0.67 -12.26
N ASP A 81 14.69 1.93 -11.90
CA ASP A 81 14.20 2.98 -12.81
C ASP A 81 12.92 2.59 -13.60
N THR A 82 12.01 1.85 -12.97
CA THR A 82 10.82 1.28 -13.62
C THR A 82 9.58 2.16 -13.45
N PHE A 83 9.48 2.88 -12.34
CA PHE A 83 8.30 3.68 -11.99
C PHE A 83 8.63 5.15 -11.94
N ALA A 84 7.75 5.99 -12.51
CA ALA A 84 7.86 7.44 -12.37
C ALA A 84 7.40 7.92 -10.98
N CYS A 85 6.69 7.07 -10.23
CA CYS A 85 6.15 7.41 -8.92
C CYS A 85 6.00 6.17 -8.04
N VAL A 86 6.41 6.29 -6.78
CA VAL A 86 6.15 5.30 -5.72
C VAL A 86 5.40 6.02 -4.61
N VAL A 87 4.31 5.42 -4.17
CA VAL A 87 3.41 5.99 -3.15
C VAL A 87 3.13 4.93 -2.11
N GLY A 88 3.09 5.33 -0.85
CA GLY A 88 2.62 4.47 0.21
C GLY A 88 2.03 5.27 1.36
N PHE A 89 1.00 4.74 1.98
CA PHE A 89 0.36 5.32 3.15
C PHE A 89 0.48 4.35 4.31
N ASP A 90 0.88 4.86 5.47
CA ASP A 90 1.08 4.07 6.69
C ASP A 90 2.04 2.87 6.56
N VAL A 91 2.91 2.83 5.54
CA VAL A 91 3.70 1.62 5.23
C VAL A 91 4.80 1.33 6.24
N LEU A 92 5.58 2.36 6.57
CA LEU A 92 6.88 2.18 7.22
C LEU A 92 6.75 1.64 8.65
N GLY A 93 5.65 1.94 9.33
CA GLY A 93 5.38 1.46 10.69
C GLY A 93 5.12 -0.06 10.76
N HIS A 94 4.71 -0.67 9.64
CA HIS A 94 4.39 -2.09 9.57
C HIS A 94 5.55 -2.96 9.07
N CYS A 95 6.68 -2.35 8.67
CA CYS A 95 7.81 -3.05 8.09
C CYS A 95 8.93 -3.24 9.12
N PRO A 96 9.46 -4.47 9.32
CA PRO A 96 10.60 -4.72 10.19
C PRO A 96 11.86 -3.91 9.84
N HIS A 97 12.08 -3.63 8.55
CA HIS A 97 13.23 -2.88 8.06
C HIS A 97 12.80 -1.68 7.21
N PRO A 98 12.30 -0.58 7.81
CA PRO A 98 11.76 0.57 7.05
C PRO A 98 12.79 1.24 6.14
N ALA A 99 14.08 1.21 6.52
CA ALA A 99 15.16 1.70 5.66
C ALA A 99 15.29 0.90 4.35
N ARG A 100 14.99 -0.41 4.37
CA ARG A 100 14.98 -1.23 3.15
C ARG A 100 13.83 -0.87 2.24
N VAL A 101 12.66 -0.55 2.80
CA VAL A 101 11.51 -0.06 2.01
C VAL A 101 11.88 1.21 1.25
N LEU A 102 12.50 2.18 1.93
CA LEU A 102 12.95 3.42 1.28
C LEU A 102 14.04 3.16 0.23
N SER A 103 14.98 2.25 0.51
CA SER A 103 16.02 1.86 -0.45
C SER A 103 15.43 1.19 -1.70
N GLU A 104 14.45 0.30 -1.53
CA GLU A 104 13.79 -0.36 -2.65
C GLU A 104 12.91 0.61 -3.44
N ALA A 105 12.17 1.49 -2.76
CA ALA A 105 11.42 2.55 -3.41
C ALA A 105 12.32 3.45 -4.25
N ALA A 106 13.46 3.91 -3.70
CA ALA A 106 14.43 4.72 -4.41
C ALA A 106 15.10 3.98 -5.58
N ARG A 107 15.24 2.66 -5.49
CA ARG A 107 15.82 1.84 -6.56
C ARG A 107 14.88 1.69 -7.75
N VAL A 108 13.58 1.48 -7.49
CA VAL A 108 12.59 1.23 -8.56
C VAL A 108 12.00 2.52 -9.14
N LEU A 109 12.12 3.65 -8.42
CA LEU A 109 12.03 4.99 -8.99
C LEU A 109 13.15 5.21 -10.02
#